data_AF-A0A3N5URA8-F1
#
_entry.id   AF-A0A3N5URA8-F1
#
_cell.length_a   1.000
_cell.length_b   1.000
_cell.length_c   1.000
_cell.angle_alpha   90.00
_cell.angle_beta   90.00
_cell.angle_gamma   90.00
#
_symmetry.space_group_name_H-M   'P 1'
#
loop_
_entity.id
_entity.type
_entity.pdbx_description
1 polymer ?
#
loop_
_entity_poly.entity_id
_entity_poly.type
_entity_poly.pdbx_seq_one_letter_code
_entity_poly.pdbx_strand_id
1 'polypeptide(L)'
;MSNDTAKIPVEGARLEEASSKGVPWKKWGPYLSERQWGTVREDYSENGDAWGYFTHDQARSRAYRWGEDGLAGISDDRQRLCFALALWNGKDPILKERLFGLSNAEGNHGE
;
A
#
# COMPACT_ATOMS: atom_id res chain seq x y z
N MET A 1 20.83 -14.96 43.48
CA MET A 1 21.01 -14.12 42.28
C MET A 1 19.71 -14.17 41.52
N SER A 2 19.04 -13.02 41.39
CA SER A 2 17.66 -12.88 40.92
C SER A 2 17.53 -13.27 39.45
N ASN A 3 16.60 -14.19 39.16
CA ASN A 3 16.09 -14.38 37.81
C ASN A 3 15.12 -13.23 37.51
N ASP A 4 15.63 -12.13 36.95
CA ASP A 4 14.80 -11.13 36.30
C ASP A 4 14.30 -11.73 34.98
N THR A 5 13.12 -12.35 35.04
CA THR A 5 12.33 -12.63 33.84
C THR A 5 11.85 -11.28 33.33
N ALA A 6 12.53 -10.73 32.33
CA ALA A 6 12.07 -9.54 31.64
C ALA A 6 10.63 -9.78 31.17
N LYS A 7 9.68 -9.00 31.70
CA LYS A 7 8.27 -9.08 31.29
C LYS A 7 8.19 -8.88 29.78
N ILE A 8 7.59 -9.84 29.08
CA ILE A 8 7.31 -9.72 27.65
C ILE A 8 6.40 -8.49 27.45
N PRO A 9 6.77 -7.55 26.57
CA PRO A 9 5.90 -6.41 26.24
C PRO A 9 4.55 -6.89 25.68
N VAL A 10 3.51 -6.06 25.82
CA VAL A 10 2.16 -6.39 25.31
C VAL A 10 2.20 -6.78 23.83
N GLU A 11 3.01 -6.08 23.02
CA GLU A 11 3.19 -6.44 21.61
C GLU A 11 3.90 -7.78 21.42
N GLY A 12 4.90 -8.08 22.24
CA GLY A 12 5.59 -9.38 22.22
C GLY A 12 4.63 -10.54 22.48
N ALA A 13 3.70 -10.38 23.43
CA ALA A 13 2.68 -11.37 23.70
C ALA A 13 1.73 -11.56 22.51
N ARG A 14 1.29 -10.48 21.86
CA ARG A 14 0.44 -10.57 20.64
C ARG A 14 1.15 -11.27 19.49
N LEU A 15 2.45 -11.01 19.30
CA LEU A 15 3.25 -11.66 18.26
C LEU A 15 3.38 -13.17 18.52
N GLU A 16 3.60 -13.58 19.77
CA GLU A 16 3.65 -15.00 20.17
C GLU A 16 2.29 -15.69 19.99
N GLU A 17 1.19 -15.01 20.34
CA GLU A 17 -0.16 -15.52 20.10
C GLU A 17 -0.45 -15.68 18.60
N ALA A 18 0.03 -14.76 17.77
CA ALA A 18 -0.12 -14.85 16.33
C ALA A 18 0.70 -16.01 15.74
N SER A 19 1.94 -16.20 16.18
CA SER A 19 2.82 -17.25 15.66
C SER A 19 2.45 -18.65 16.14
N SER A 20 2.12 -18.79 17.42
CA SER A 20 2.07 -20.09 18.10
C SER A 20 0.65 -20.56 18.38
N LYS A 21 -0.29 -19.62 18.59
CA LYS A 21 -1.70 -19.93 18.91
C LYS A 21 -2.64 -19.66 17.73
N GLY A 22 -2.13 -19.15 16.62
CA GLY A 22 -2.92 -18.83 15.42
C GLY A 22 -3.95 -17.72 15.64
N VAL A 23 -3.78 -16.87 16.66
CA VAL A 23 -4.68 -15.73 16.88
C VAL A 23 -4.47 -14.73 15.74
N PRO A 24 -5.53 -14.29 15.04
CA PRO A 24 -5.39 -13.54 13.79
C PRO A 24 -5.07 -12.05 14.00
N TRP A 25 -4.10 -11.73 14.88
CA TRP A 25 -3.65 -10.35 15.15
C TRP A 25 -3.13 -9.63 13.91
N LYS A 26 -2.60 -10.37 12.93
CA LYS A 26 -2.09 -9.85 11.66
C LYS A 26 -3.12 -9.88 10.53
N LYS A 27 -4.39 -10.16 10.84
CA LYS A 27 -5.43 -10.23 9.80
C LYS A 27 -5.68 -8.88 9.17
N TRP A 28 -5.59 -7.79 9.91
CA TRP A 28 -5.78 -6.43 9.39
C TRP A 28 -4.54 -5.60 9.67
N GLY A 29 -4.06 -4.88 8.66
CA GLY A 29 -2.86 -4.07 8.81
C GLY A 29 -2.59 -3.16 7.61
N PRO A 30 -1.53 -2.35 7.68
CA PRO A 30 -1.12 -1.44 6.62
C PRO A 30 -0.36 -2.21 5.53
N TYR A 31 -1.06 -3.10 4.83
CA TYR A 31 -0.48 -3.93 3.77
C TYR A 31 -0.63 -3.32 2.37
N LEU A 32 -1.31 -2.17 2.28
CA LEU A 32 -1.43 -1.40 1.05
C LEU A 32 -0.21 -0.50 0.86
N SER A 33 0.24 -0.40 -0.38
CA SER A 33 1.20 0.63 -0.75
C SER A 33 0.49 1.99 -0.78
N GLU A 34 1.19 3.07 -0.42
CA GLU A 34 0.59 4.42 -0.47
C GLU A 34 0.59 5.00 -1.89
N ARG A 35 1.35 4.38 -2.80
CA ARG A 35 1.57 4.80 -4.17
C ARG A 35 1.99 3.61 -5.04
N GLN A 36 1.14 3.24 -5.99
CA GLN A 36 1.44 2.26 -7.02
C GLN A 36 0.73 2.70 -8.31
N TRP A 37 1.45 3.23 -9.29
CA TRP A 37 0.89 3.65 -10.58
C TRP A 37 1.53 2.88 -11.73
N GLY A 38 2.76 3.18 -12.14
CA GLY A 38 3.57 2.28 -12.98
C GLY A 38 4.20 1.16 -12.15
N THR A 39 3.94 -0.09 -12.51
CA THR A 39 4.78 -1.22 -12.07
C THR A 39 5.11 -2.09 -13.28
N VAL A 40 6.27 -2.74 -13.25
CA VAL A 40 6.67 -3.68 -14.31
C VAL A 40 5.63 -4.79 -14.55
N ARG A 41 4.85 -5.17 -13.53
CA ARG A 41 3.81 -6.20 -13.67
C ARG A 41 2.51 -5.68 -14.31
N GLU A 42 2.28 -4.37 -14.26
CA GLU A 42 1.15 -3.70 -14.91
C GLU A 42 1.51 -3.19 -16.31
N ASP A 43 2.70 -3.50 -16.81
CA ASP A 43 3.11 -3.18 -18.17
C ASP A 43 2.41 -4.09 -19.18
N TYR A 44 1.52 -3.49 -19.95
CA TYR A 44 0.86 -4.12 -21.10
C TYR A 44 1.17 -3.39 -22.41
N SER A 45 2.25 -2.60 -22.43
CA SER A 45 2.72 -1.95 -23.64
C SER A 45 3.34 -2.96 -24.60
N GLU A 46 3.31 -2.65 -25.89
CA GLU A 46 3.93 -3.51 -26.91
C GLU A 46 5.46 -3.44 -26.90
N ASN A 47 6.03 -2.40 -26.26
CA ASN A 47 7.46 -2.07 -26.28
C ASN A 47 8.16 -2.17 -24.91
N GLY A 48 7.47 -2.56 -23.84
CA GLY A 48 8.05 -2.67 -22.50
C GLY A 48 8.20 -1.35 -21.76
N ASP A 49 7.41 -0.33 -22.09
CA ASP A 49 7.37 0.97 -21.42
C ASP A 49 6.44 0.96 -20.20
N ALA A 50 6.84 0.24 -19.16
CA ALA A 50 6.08 0.10 -17.90
C ALA A 50 5.75 1.43 -17.21
N TRP A 51 6.55 2.48 -17.44
CA TRP A 51 6.45 3.75 -16.73
C TRP A 51 5.70 4.81 -17.53
N GLY A 52 5.74 4.77 -18.87
CA GLY A 52 4.97 5.65 -19.74
C GLY A 52 3.60 5.11 -20.13
N TYR A 53 3.42 3.78 -20.14
CA TYR A 53 2.17 3.14 -20.55
C TYR A 53 1.01 3.38 -19.57
N PHE A 54 1.30 3.33 -18.26
CA PHE A 54 0.30 3.43 -17.21
C PHE A 54 0.41 4.78 -16.48
N THR A 55 -0.32 5.77 -17.01
CA THR A 55 -0.27 7.14 -16.51
C THR A 55 -1.01 7.31 -15.17
N HIS A 56 -0.75 8.43 -14.49
CA HIS A 56 -1.53 8.84 -13.31
C HIS A 56 -3.05 8.90 -13.53
N ASP A 57 -3.48 9.27 -14.75
CA ASP A 57 -4.90 9.33 -15.08
C ASP A 57 -5.51 7.93 -15.15
N GLN A 58 -4.78 6.97 -15.72
CA GLN A 58 -5.18 5.57 -15.72
C GLN A 58 -5.18 4.98 -14.31
N ALA A 59 -4.17 5.30 -13.48
CA ALA A 59 -4.08 4.84 -12.09
C ALA A 59 -5.32 5.15 -11.25
N ARG A 60 -6.03 6.24 -11.57
CA ARG A 60 -7.27 6.62 -10.87
C ARG A 60 -8.49 5.84 -11.33
N SER A 61 -8.47 5.32 -12.55
CA SER A 61 -9.69 4.84 -13.24
C SER A 61 -9.60 3.40 -13.73
N ARG A 62 -8.44 2.75 -13.56
CA ARG A 62 -8.17 1.38 -14.02
C ARG A 62 -7.96 0.46 -12.83
N ALA A 63 -8.63 -0.70 -12.88
CA ALA A 63 -8.39 -1.76 -11.92
C ALA A 63 -7.00 -2.38 -12.17
N TYR A 64 -6.24 -2.53 -11.09
CA TYR A 64 -4.94 -3.18 -11.08
C TYR A 64 -5.15 -4.70 -11.04
N ARG A 65 -4.19 -5.46 -11.57
CA ARG A 65 -4.23 -6.92 -11.54
C ARG A 65 -3.26 -7.50 -10.52
N TRP A 66 -2.21 -6.77 -10.17
CA TRP A 66 -1.08 -7.29 -9.40
C TRP A 66 -0.82 -6.57 -8.08
N GLY A 67 -1.71 -5.66 -7.68
CA GLY A 67 -1.63 -4.99 -6.40
C GLY A 67 -2.76 -4.00 -6.19
N GLU A 68 -2.73 -3.36 -5.03
CA GLU A 68 -3.67 -2.35 -4.59
C GLU A 68 -2.88 -1.27 -3.85
N ASP A 69 -3.34 -0.03 -3.95
CA ASP A 69 -2.74 1.11 -3.28
C ASP A 69 -3.79 2.08 -2.74
N GLY A 70 -3.37 2.85 -1.73
CA GLY A 70 -4.24 3.79 -1.07
C GLY A 70 -3.54 4.54 0.06
N LEU A 71 -3.81 5.83 0.14
CA LEU A 71 -3.25 6.72 1.15
C LEU A 71 -3.68 6.28 2.56
N ALA A 72 -2.70 6.03 3.43
CA ALA A 72 -2.92 5.49 4.78
C ALA A 72 -3.81 4.22 4.76
N GLY A 73 -3.61 3.38 3.75
CA GLY A 73 -4.46 2.24 3.49
C GLY A 73 -4.31 1.11 4.52
N ILE A 74 -5.43 0.45 4.83
CA ILE A 74 -5.47 -0.81 5.58
C ILE A 74 -6.17 -1.87 4.75
N SER A 75 -5.74 -3.12 4.88
CA SER A 75 -6.40 -4.24 4.24
C SER A 75 -6.39 -5.48 5.13
N ASP A 76 -7.14 -6.50 4.74
CA ASP A 76 -6.88 -7.83 5.27
C ASP A 76 -5.53 -8.38 4.77
N ASP A 77 -5.02 -9.42 5.41
CA ASP A 77 -3.74 -10.08 5.13
C ASP A 77 -3.63 -10.65 3.71
N ARG A 78 -4.75 -10.75 2.99
CA ARG A 78 -4.83 -11.21 1.60
C ARG A 78 -5.26 -10.10 0.63
N GLN A 79 -5.37 -8.85 1.09
CA GLN A 79 -5.79 -7.69 0.29
C GLN A 79 -7.09 -7.92 -0.51
N ARG A 80 -8.05 -8.64 0.09
CA ARG A 80 -9.39 -8.87 -0.49
C ARG A 80 -10.33 -7.70 -0.20
N LEU A 81 -10.15 -7.07 0.95
CA LEU A 81 -10.85 -5.88 1.38
C LEU A 81 -9.82 -4.80 1.69
N CYS A 82 -9.92 -3.70 0.96
CA CYS A 82 -8.99 -2.59 1.02
C CYS A 82 -9.75 -1.32 1.40
N PHE A 83 -9.23 -0.59 2.39
CA PHE A 83 -9.74 0.71 2.80
C PHE A 83 -8.61 1.72 2.73
N ALA A 84 -8.91 2.93 2.28
CA ALA A 84 -7.95 4.02 2.18
C ALA A 84 -8.64 5.36 2.43
N LEU A 85 -7.84 6.37 2.75
CA LEU A 85 -8.33 7.73 2.89
C LEU A 85 -8.45 8.40 1.51
N ALA A 86 -9.60 9.01 1.27
CA ALA A 86 -9.87 9.85 0.12
C ALA A 86 -10.11 11.29 0.60
N LEU A 87 -9.28 12.23 0.14
CA LEU A 87 -9.37 13.64 0.53
C LEU A 87 -9.79 14.50 -0.66
N TRP A 88 -10.62 15.51 -0.41
CA TRP A 88 -10.99 16.50 -1.43
C TRP A 88 -10.67 17.91 -0.93
N ASN A 89 -10.04 18.70 -1.81
CA ASN A 89 -9.69 20.09 -1.52
C ASN A 89 -10.79 21.10 -1.93
N GLY A 90 -11.93 20.62 -2.45
CA GLY A 90 -13.02 21.48 -2.91
C GLY A 90 -12.80 22.14 -4.28
N LYS A 91 -11.65 21.92 -4.93
CA LYS A 91 -11.25 22.64 -6.16
C LYS A 91 -11.02 21.71 -7.34
N ASP A 92 -10.29 20.60 -7.13
CA ASP A 92 -9.96 19.73 -8.25
C ASP A 92 -11.14 18.79 -8.55
N PRO A 93 -11.26 18.31 -9.80
CA PRO A 93 -12.35 17.41 -10.19
C PRO A 93 -12.21 15.99 -9.60
N ILE A 94 -11.19 15.74 -8.77
CA ILE A 94 -10.86 14.40 -8.25
C ILE A 94 -10.66 14.37 -6.74
N LEU A 95 -10.93 13.19 -6.18
CA LEU A 95 -10.47 12.78 -4.85
C LEU A 95 -8.98 12.43 -4.89
N LYS A 96 -8.30 12.67 -3.77
CA LYS A 96 -6.88 12.37 -3.55
C LYS A 96 -6.84 11.16 -2.66
N GLU A 97 -6.63 10.02 -3.30
CA GLU A 97 -6.62 8.70 -2.66
C GLU A 97 -5.20 8.13 -2.59
N ARG A 98 -4.22 8.86 -3.13
CA ARG A 98 -2.83 8.47 -3.33
C ARG A 98 -1.95 9.70 -3.17
N LEU A 99 -0.67 9.49 -2.85
CA LEU A 99 0.31 10.59 -2.92
C LEU A 99 0.51 10.99 -4.38
N PHE A 100 0.55 12.31 -4.64
CA PHE A 100 0.98 12.81 -5.93
C PHE A 100 2.47 12.47 -6.10
N GLY A 101 2.78 11.76 -7.17
CA GLY A 101 4.15 11.56 -7.61
C GLY A 101 4.26 11.92 -9.07
N LEU A 102 5.42 12.40 -9.48
CA LEU A 102 5.78 12.55 -10.88
C LEU A 102 6.45 11.24 -11.31
N SER A 103 6.33 10.83 -12.57
CA SER A 103 7.16 9.74 -13.08
C SER A 103 8.60 10.20 -13.12
N ASN A 104 9.54 9.28 -13.27
CA ASN A 104 10.96 9.63 -13.34
C ASN A 104 11.27 10.65 -14.44
N ALA A 105 10.47 10.64 -15.52
CA ALA A 105 10.57 11.61 -16.60
C ALA A 105 9.91 12.96 -16.29
N GLU A 106 8.93 12.99 -15.38
CA GLU A 106 8.17 14.19 -15.01
C GLU A 106 8.75 14.92 -13.80
N GLY A 107 9.55 14.23 -12.96
CA GLY A 107 10.18 14.77 -11.75
C GLY A 107 11.49 15.51 -12.02
N ASN A 108 11.77 16.57 -11.24
CA ASN A 108 13.07 17.29 -11.31
C ASN A 108 14.26 16.43 -10.81
N HIS A 109 13.98 15.41 -10.00
CA HIS A 109 14.89 14.34 -9.65
C HIS A 109 14.08 13.06 -9.80
N GLY A 110 14.48 12.17 -10.70
CA GLY A 110 13.81 10.88 -10.84
C GLY A 110 13.73 10.17 -9.49
N GLU A 111 12.58 9.55 -9.20
CA GLU A 111 12.46 8.63 -8.06
C GLU A 111 13.18 7.30 -8.33
#